data_AF-A0A2W6NQX4-F1
#
_entry.id   AF-A0A2W6NQX4-F1
#
_cell.length_a   1.000
_cell.length_b   1.000
_cell.length_c   1.000
_cell.angle_alpha   90.00
_cell.angle_beta   90.00
_cell.angle_gamma   90.00
#
_symmetry.space_group_name_H-M   'P 1'
#
loop_
_entity.id
_entity.type
_entity.pdbx_description
1 polymer ?
#
loop_
_entity_poly.entity_id
_entity_poly.type
_entity_poly.pdbx_seq_one_letter_code
_entity_poly.pdbx_strand_id
1 'polypeptide(L)'
;PKEDSLTVVGDWLGDARENDVFEHAGARDVIRREDFAKTGATTMREVLNRIPGVSAPENNGTGSHDLAMNFGIRGLNPRLASRSTVLMD
;
A
#
# COMPACT_ATOMS: atom_id res chain seq x y z
N PRO A 1 -36.79 22.36 7.13
CA PRO A 1 -35.66 22.07 6.22
C PRO A 1 -34.44 21.61 7.04
N LYS A 2 -34.07 20.33 6.95
CA LYS A 2 -32.80 19.86 7.53
C LYS A 2 -31.71 20.47 6.65
N GLU A 3 -30.89 21.35 7.21
CA GLU A 3 -29.70 21.83 6.51
C GLU A 3 -28.78 20.62 6.28
N ASP A 4 -28.47 20.34 5.01
CA ASP A 4 -27.42 19.39 4.68
C ASP A 4 -26.09 20.00 5.10
N SER A 5 -25.50 19.45 6.16
CA SER A 5 -24.18 19.84 6.63
C SER A 5 -23.12 19.35 5.66
N LEU A 6 -22.60 20.25 4.83
CA LEU A 6 -21.53 19.95 3.87
C LEU A 6 -20.17 19.96 4.58
N THR A 7 -19.47 18.82 4.62
CA THR A 7 -18.16 18.68 5.25
C THR A 7 -17.09 18.40 4.20
N VAL A 8 -15.98 19.14 4.24
CA VAL A 8 -14.84 18.94 3.34
C VAL A 8 -14.00 17.76 3.84
N VAL A 9 -13.73 16.79 2.96
CA VAL A 9 -12.94 15.58 3.28
C VAL A 9 -11.45 15.92 3.50
N GLY A 10 -10.88 16.80 2.68
CA GLY A 10 -9.47 17.20 2.76
C GLY A 10 -8.52 16.13 2.21
N ASP A 11 -7.60 15.67 3.03
CA ASP A 11 -6.70 14.57 2.70
C ASP A 11 -7.41 13.22 2.84
N TRP A 12 -7.57 12.53 1.72
CA TRP A 12 -8.15 11.18 1.64
C TRP A 12 -7.08 10.08 1.73
N LEU A 13 -5.79 10.43 1.69
CA LEU A 13 -4.67 9.51 1.87
C LEU A 13 -4.46 9.23 3.37
N GLY A 14 -3.97 10.20 4.13
CA GLY A 14 -3.75 10.20 5.58
C GLY A 14 -3.64 8.83 6.26
N ASP A 15 -4.43 8.63 7.33
CA ASP A 15 -4.48 7.35 8.08
C ASP A 15 -5.22 6.21 7.33
N ALA A 16 -5.51 6.39 6.04
CA ALA A 16 -6.25 5.45 5.22
C ALA A 16 -7.58 5.00 5.86
N ARG A 17 -8.47 5.96 6.14
CA ARG A 17 -9.81 5.71 6.71
C ARG A 17 -10.62 4.79 5.79
N GLU A 18 -11.39 3.86 6.37
CA GLU A 18 -12.17 2.87 5.60
C GLU A 18 -13.12 3.52 4.59
N ASN A 19 -13.80 4.60 5.00
CA ASN A 19 -14.69 5.36 4.11
C ASN A 19 -13.93 5.96 2.92
N ASP A 20 -12.74 6.51 3.13
CA ASP A 20 -11.93 7.11 2.05
C ASP A 20 -11.39 6.03 1.09
N VAL A 21 -11.19 4.81 1.58
CA VAL A 21 -10.78 3.67 0.75
C VAL A 21 -11.96 3.17 -0.08
N PHE A 22 -13.13 3.01 0.54
CA PHE A 22 -14.33 2.50 -0.11
C PHE A 22 -14.86 3.45 -1.20
N GLU A 23 -14.88 4.76 -0.91
CA GLU A 23 -15.33 5.78 -1.86
C GLU A 23 -14.25 6.16 -2.91
N HIS A 24 -13.10 5.49 -2.89
CA HIS A 24 -12.03 5.79 -3.83
C HIS A 24 -12.42 5.39 -5.26
N ALA A 25 -12.43 6.35 -6.18
CA ALA A 25 -12.74 6.12 -7.59
C ALA A 25 -11.57 5.47 -8.37
N GLY A 26 -11.07 4.33 -7.89
CA GLY A 26 -9.92 3.63 -8.45
C GLY A 26 -9.52 2.40 -7.65
N ALA A 27 -8.49 1.68 -8.11
CA ALA A 27 -7.95 0.55 -7.36
C ALA A 27 -7.16 1.04 -6.15
N ARG A 28 -7.67 0.77 -4.94
CA ARG A 28 -7.03 1.10 -3.67
C ARG A 28 -7.26 -0.05 -2.69
N ASP A 29 -6.18 -0.56 -2.15
CA ASP A 29 -6.18 -1.63 -1.17
C ASP A 29 -5.32 -1.21 0.03
N VAL A 30 -5.78 -1.55 1.23
CA VAL A 30 -5.12 -1.21 2.49
C VAL A 30 -5.06 -2.45 3.36
N ILE A 31 -3.88 -2.75 3.89
CA ILE A 31 -3.71 -3.81 4.88
C ILE A 31 -3.38 -3.14 6.21
N ARG A 32 -4.20 -3.40 7.23
CA ARG A 32 -4.03 -2.83 8.57
C ARG A 32 -3.11 -3.69 9.43
N ARG A 33 -2.58 -3.10 10.50
CA ARG A 33 -1.60 -3.76 11.39
C ARG A 33 -2.16 -5.06 12.00
N GLU A 34 -3.45 -5.14 12.29
CA GLU A 34 -4.07 -6.37 12.79
C GLU A 34 -3.92 -7.57 11.83
N ASP A 35 -3.79 -7.33 10.53
CA ASP A 35 -3.66 -8.38 9.51
C ASP A 35 -2.22 -8.79 9.22
N PHE A 36 -1.23 -8.08 9.77
CA PHE A 36 0.18 -8.43 9.62
C PHE A 36 0.50 -9.69 10.42
N ALA A 37 0.03 -9.72 11.68
CA ALA A 37 0.27 -10.81 12.61
C ALA A 37 -0.42 -12.12 12.18
N LYS A 38 -1.60 -12.04 11.55
CA LYS A 38 -2.36 -13.22 11.08
C LYS A 38 -1.58 -14.10 10.11
N THR A 39 -0.61 -13.51 9.42
CA THR A 39 0.20 -14.16 8.39
C THR A 39 1.67 -14.30 8.78
N GLY A 40 2.05 -13.87 9.99
CA GLY A 40 3.45 -13.84 10.42
C GLY A 40 4.33 -12.91 9.59
N ALA A 41 3.76 -11.86 8.97
CA ALA A 41 4.52 -10.95 8.13
C ALA A 41 5.43 -10.07 9.02
N THR A 42 6.73 -10.17 8.79
CA THR A 42 7.78 -9.42 9.48
C THR A 42 8.44 -8.38 8.58
N THR A 43 8.20 -8.46 7.27
CA THR A 43 8.78 -7.59 6.24
C THR A 43 7.70 -6.94 5.38
N MET A 44 8.02 -5.77 4.81
CA MET A 44 7.07 -5.04 3.95
C MET A 44 6.64 -5.85 2.72
N ARG A 45 7.54 -6.67 2.16
CA ARG A 45 7.27 -7.54 1.00
C ARG A 45 6.14 -8.54 1.24
N GLU A 46 6.07 -9.14 2.44
CA GLU A 46 5.09 -10.17 2.79
C GLU A 46 3.68 -9.57 2.92
N VAL A 47 3.61 -8.29 3.30
CA VAL A 47 2.37 -7.54 3.32
C VAL A 47 2.00 -7.14 1.89
N LEU A 48 2.92 -6.52 1.15
CA LEU A 48 2.67 -6.02 -0.20
C LEU A 48 2.25 -7.11 -1.20
N ASN A 49 2.81 -8.32 -1.10
CA ASN A 49 2.44 -9.45 -1.97
C ASN A 49 0.98 -9.91 -1.81
N ARG A 50 0.28 -9.51 -0.74
CA ARG A 50 -1.15 -9.81 -0.57
C ARG A 50 -2.08 -8.85 -1.31
N ILE A 51 -1.55 -7.73 -1.79
CA ILE A 51 -2.34 -6.76 -2.55
C ILE A 51 -2.43 -7.22 -4.01
N PRO A 52 -3.64 -7.31 -4.60
CA PRO A 52 -3.78 -7.74 -5.98
C PRO A 52 -3.06 -6.80 -6.95
N GLY A 53 -2.32 -7.37 -7.89
CA GLY A 53 -1.53 -6.61 -8.86
C GLY A 53 -0.22 -6.05 -8.32
N VAL A 54 0.18 -6.43 -7.09
CA VAL A 54 1.48 -6.12 -6.52
C VAL A 54 2.37 -7.35 -6.55
N SER A 55 3.62 -7.17 -6.95
CA SER A 55 4.64 -8.21 -6.92
C SER A 55 5.87 -7.71 -6.19
N ALA A 56 6.17 -8.29 -5.04
CA ALA A 56 7.37 -8.04 -4.26
C ALA A 56 8.25 -9.31 -4.25
N PRO A 57 9.20 -9.46 -5.19
CA PRO A 57 10.03 -10.66 -5.33
C PRO A 57 11.13 -10.73 -4.26
N GLU A 58 11.58 -11.94 -3.90
CA GLU A 58 12.60 -12.17 -2.87
C GLU A 58 13.87 -11.35 -3.10
N ASN A 59 14.61 -11.07 -2.03
CA ASN A 59 15.84 -10.29 -2.10
C ASN A 59 16.79 -10.84 -3.17
N ASN A 60 17.13 -10.00 -4.14
CA ASN A 60 17.98 -10.39 -5.26
C ASN A 60 18.76 -9.19 -5.83
N GLY A 61 19.88 -9.49 -6.50
CA GLY A 61 20.71 -8.48 -7.18
C GLY A 61 21.22 -7.38 -6.25
N THR A 62 21.13 -6.12 -6.67
CA THR A 62 21.53 -4.96 -5.83
C THR A 62 20.66 -4.83 -4.58
N GLY A 63 19.42 -5.32 -4.61
CA GLY A 63 18.51 -5.32 -3.47
C GLY A 63 18.51 -6.65 -2.73
N SER A 64 19.64 -7.35 -2.67
CA SER A 64 19.77 -8.67 -2.04
C SER A 64 19.90 -8.61 -0.50
N HIS A 65 19.21 -7.68 0.14
CA HIS A 65 19.22 -7.48 1.59
C HIS A 65 17.95 -6.76 2.07
N ASP A 66 17.61 -6.91 3.36
CA ASP A 66 16.36 -6.39 3.93
C ASP A 66 16.26 -4.87 4.02
N LEU A 67 17.39 -4.15 3.96
CA LEU A 67 17.39 -2.68 3.86
C LEU A 67 16.89 -2.19 2.48
N ALA A 68 16.84 -3.06 1.47
CA ALA A 68 16.35 -2.71 0.14
C ALA A 68 14.88 -3.10 0.04
N MET A 69 14.14 -2.37 -0.80
CA MET A 69 12.74 -2.67 -1.08
C MET A 69 12.57 -3.00 -2.55
N ASN A 70 12.09 -4.21 -2.83
CA ASN A 70 11.80 -4.67 -4.18
C ASN A 70 10.30 -4.94 -4.29
N PHE A 71 9.58 -4.07 -5.00
CA PHE A 71 8.21 -4.30 -5.42
C PHE A 71 7.89 -3.58 -6.72
N GLY A 72 6.94 -4.12 -7.48
CA GLY A 72 6.41 -3.56 -8.70
C GLY A 72 4.89 -3.69 -8.74
N ILE A 73 4.25 -2.72 -9.38
CA ILE A 73 2.79 -2.67 -9.54
C ILE A 73 2.46 -3.01 -11.00
N ARG A 74 1.51 -3.93 -11.21
CA ARG A 74 0.97 -4.30 -12.54
C ARG A 74 2.03 -4.66 -13.58
N GLY A 75 3.06 -5.40 -13.17
CA GLY A 75 4.14 -5.86 -14.05
C GLY A 75 5.24 -4.83 -14.34
N LEU A 76 5.19 -3.65 -13.71
CA LEU A 76 6.32 -2.72 -13.72
C LEU A 76 7.55 -3.35 -13.05
N ASN A 77 8.74 -2.92 -13.48
CA ASN A 77 10.00 -3.45 -12.97
C ASN A 77 10.07 -3.35 -11.43
N PRO A 78 10.15 -4.49 -10.71
CA PRO A 78 10.10 -4.50 -9.25
C PRO A 78 11.42 -4.13 -8.58
N ARG A 79 12.51 -4.02 -9.36
CA ARG A 79 13.86 -3.76 -8.82
C ARG A 79 13.91 -2.37 -8.17
N LEU A 80 14.26 -2.36 -6.88
CA LEU A 80 14.43 -1.15 -6.07
C LEU A 80 13.21 -0.22 -6.02
N ALA A 81 12.01 -0.74 -6.29
CA ALA A 81 10.73 0.00 -6.16
C ALA A 81 10.68 1.36 -6.87
N SER A 82 11.46 1.54 -7.95
CA SER A 82 11.67 2.84 -8.61
C SER A 82 10.50 3.33 -9.48
N ARG A 83 9.43 2.53 -9.61
CA ARG A 83 8.30 2.78 -10.53
C ARG A 83 7.01 3.13 -9.82
N SER A 84 7.07 3.37 -8.52
CA SER A 84 5.94 3.80 -7.71
C SER A 84 6.36 4.95 -6.82
N THR A 85 5.40 5.82 -6.48
CA THR A 85 5.63 6.89 -5.50
C THR A 85 5.59 6.26 -4.12
N VAL A 86 6.75 6.13 -3.49
CA VAL A 86 6.89 5.61 -2.13
C VAL A 86 6.87 6.80 -1.17
N LEU A 87 5.96 6.74 -0.20
CA LEU A 87 5.76 7.78 0.81
C LEU A 87 5.76 7.13 2.21
N MET A 88 6.15 7.91 3.20
CA MET A 88 6.04 7.60 4.62
C MET A 88 5.80 8.93 5.33
N ASP A 89 4.75 9.00 6.13
CA ASP A 89 4.39 10.19 6.91
C ASP A 89 5.34 10.37 8.11
#